data_AF-A0A954U7L7-F1
#
_entry.id   AF-A0A954U7L7-F1
#
_cell.length_a   1.000
_cell.length_b   1.000
_cell.length_c   1.000
_cell.angle_alpha   90.00
_cell.angle_beta   90.00
_cell.angle_gamma   90.00
#
_symmetry.space_group_name_H-M   'P 1'
#
loop_
_entity.id
_entity.type
_entity.pdbx_description
1 polymer ?
#
loop_
_entity_poly.entity_id
_entity_poly.type
_entity_poly.pdbx_seq_one_letter_code
_entity_poly.pdbx_strand_id
1 'polypeptide(L)'
;MGDATQSWFVTLPDGRTLGPVSAEQMHEAASRGQIPSNALVRRGDWPEPRLQSELISGSAASEPSYLQQAVRNPISTYFFGPKLREYERQGDAISPARRRRVFLRWVVLLAVMPLLAIVLPLASGAIRGDWNLAGGGVLLALFAFLWPAFFFLFGMLMYAGAWFEWQWFFRSRTMRHARGMFGDSGARSFYLIFGRVLMVGGAMFSLGSSLLIASGIMFGDAGPRNAAGNGPPARQRIRVAEQSVEQTRQLFEQNARPLAELARQMSDLRQRIERSPNDLKLREELTRVESRTPKLYADYRLFRDQWRQQV
;
A
#
# COMPACT_ATOMS: atom_id res chain seq x y z
N MET A 1 3.82 -9.19 -71.39
CA MET A 1 4.16 -9.04 -69.96
C MET A 1 2.84 -8.87 -69.23
N GLY A 2 2.31 -9.96 -68.66
CA GLY A 2 0.99 -9.99 -68.05
C GLY A 2 1.06 -9.48 -66.62
N ASP A 3 0.19 -8.52 -66.30
CA ASP A 3 -0.08 -8.10 -64.93
C ASP A 3 -0.46 -9.32 -64.09
N ALA A 4 0.30 -9.58 -63.03
CA ALA A 4 -0.01 -10.62 -62.07
C ALA A 4 -1.46 -10.43 -61.57
N THR A 5 -2.30 -11.43 -61.80
CA THR A 5 -3.69 -11.51 -61.35
C THR A 5 -3.78 -11.15 -59.87
N GLN A 6 -4.24 -9.92 -59.59
CA GLN A 6 -4.36 -9.44 -58.22
C GLN A 6 -5.52 -10.14 -57.52
N SER A 7 -5.18 -10.88 -56.48
CA SER A 7 -6.13 -11.60 -55.63
C SER A 7 -6.75 -10.68 -54.59
N TRP A 8 -8.04 -10.89 -54.35
CA TRP A 8 -8.82 -10.21 -53.33
C TRP A 8 -9.34 -11.17 -52.27
N PHE A 9 -9.51 -10.65 -51.05
CA PHE A 9 -10.01 -11.39 -49.90
C PHE A 9 -11.08 -10.57 -49.16
N VAL A 10 -12.12 -11.26 -48.66
CA VAL A 10 -13.24 -10.67 -47.91
C VAL A 10 -13.36 -11.34 -46.55
N THR A 11 -13.22 -10.60 -45.46
CA THR A 11 -13.53 -11.07 -44.11
C THR A 11 -14.94 -10.65 -43.73
N LEU A 12 -15.82 -11.63 -43.57
CA LEU A 12 -17.21 -11.47 -43.16
C LEU A 12 -17.31 -11.09 -41.67
N PRO A 13 -18.47 -10.55 -41.22
CA PRO A 13 -18.67 -10.15 -39.83
C PRO A 13 -18.58 -11.29 -38.81
N ASP A 14 -18.73 -12.54 -39.26
CA ASP A 14 -18.56 -13.74 -38.45
C ASP A 14 -17.09 -14.21 -38.35
N GLY A 15 -16.15 -13.46 -38.95
CA GLY A 15 -14.73 -13.76 -38.96
C GLY A 15 -14.27 -14.72 -40.06
N ARG A 16 -15.20 -15.30 -40.85
CA ARG A 16 -14.82 -16.14 -41.99
C ARG A 16 -14.23 -15.29 -43.10
N THR A 17 -13.14 -15.75 -43.70
CA THR A 17 -12.51 -15.05 -44.82
C THR A 17 -12.62 -15.86 -46.11
N LEU A 18 -13.07 -15.22 -47.18
CA LEU A 18 -13.26 -15.78 -48.52
C LEU A 18 -12.20 -15.24 -49.49
N GLY A 19 -11.62 -16.10 -50.33
CA GLY A 19 -10.62 -15.76 -51.34
C GLY A 19 -9.59 -16.90 -51.54
N PRO A 20 -8.64 -16.77 -52.49
CA PRO A 20 -8.45 -15.63 -53.40
C PRO A 20 -9.55 -15.58 -54.47
N VAL A 21 -10.12 -14.40 -54.70
CA VAL A 21 -11.08 -14.14 -55.79
C VAL A 21 -10.57 -13.03 -56.70
N SER A 22 -10.97 -13.06 -57.97
CA SER A 22 -10.65 -11.98 -58.92
C SER A 22 -11.45 -10.71 -58.59
N ALA A 23 -10.99 -9.56 -59.11
CA ALA A 23 -11.73 -8.31 -58.97
C ALA A 23 -13.15 -8.39 -59.56
N GLU A 24 -13.31 -9.14 -60.66
CA GLU A 24 -14.61 -9.35 -61.31
C GLU A 24 -15.56 -10.15 -60.41
N GLN A 25 -15.09 -11.26 -59.83
CA GLN A 25 -15.88 -12.08 -58.90
C GLN A 25 -16.28 -11.30 -57.64
N MET A 26 -15.39 -10.46 -57.13
CA MET A 26 -15.67 -9.59 -55.99
C MET A 26 -16.74 -8.55 -56.32
N HIS A 27 -16.66 -7.92 -57.49
CA HIS A 27 -17.65 -6.96 -57.95
C HIS A 27 -19.03 -7.61 -58.18
N GLU A 28 -19.05 -8.82 -58.75
CA GLU A 28 -20.27 -9.60 -58.95
C GLU A 28 -20.92 -10.02 -57.61
N ALA A 29 -20.11 -10.46 -56.63
CA ALA A 29 -20.61 -10.80 -55.30
C ALA A 29 -21.16 -9.58 -54.54
N ALA A 30 -20.53 -8.41 -54.71
CA ALA A 30 -21.00 -7.15 -54.14
C ALA A 30 -22.31 -6.69 -54.79
N SER A 31 -22.42 -6.75 -56.13
CA SER A 31 -23.64 -6.34 -56.85
C SER A 31 -24.83 -7.25 -56.57
N ARG A 32 -24.58 -8.52 -56.23
CA ARG A 32 -25.59 -9.48 -55.75
C ARG A 32 -25.93 -9.36 -54.26
N GLY A 33 -25.32 -8.42 -53.53
CA GLY A 33 -25.55 -8.24 -52.09
C GLY A 33 -25.04 -9.39 -51.21
N GLN A 34 -24.13 -10.22 -51.72
CA GLN A 34 -23.54 -11.34 -50.96
C GLN A 34 -22.43 -10.90 -50.00
N ILE A 35 -21.89 -9.69 -50.21
CA ILE A 35 -20.89 -9.08 -49.33
C ILE A 35 -21.61 -8.05 -48.45
N PRO A 36 -21.73 -8.29 -47.13
CA PRO A 36 -22.36 -7.33 -46.23
C PRO A 36 -21.52 -6.05 -46.15
N SER A 37 -22.18 -4.91 -45.94
CA SER A 37 -21.55 -3.58 -45.99
C SER A 37 -20.47 -3.34 -44.92
N ASN A 38 -20.44 -4.16 -43.86
CA ASN A 38 -19.44 -4.14 -42.81
C ASN A 38 -18.32 -5.20 -42.98
N ALA A 39 -18.26 -5.90 -44.11
CA ALA A 39 -17.16 -6.80 -44.41
C ALA A 39 -15.85 -6.04 -44.66
N LEU A 40 -14.73 -6.61 -44.22
CA LEU A 40 -13.39 -6.05 -44.48
C LEU A 40 -12.85 -6.63 -45.78
N VAL A 41 -12.46 -5.76 -46.71
CA VAL A 41 -11.94 -6.14 -48.02
C VAL A 41 -10.45 -5.80 -48.11
N ARG A 42 -9.61 -6.76 -48.50
CA ARG A 42 -8.16 -6.57 -48.64
C ARG A 42 -7.67 -7.06 -50.01
N ARG A 43 -6.76 -6.31 -50.60
CA ARG A 43 -6.06 -6.61 -51.86
C ARG A 43 -4.63 -7.09 -51.55
N GLY A 44 -4.16 -8.12 -52.26
CA GLY A 44 -2.76 -8.57 -52.21
C GLY A 44 -2.60 -10.02 -51.73
N ASP A 45 -1.34 -10.45 -51.56
CA ASP A 45 -1.01 -11.83 -51.20
C ASP A 45 -1.47 -12.17 -49.78
N TRP A 46 -2.00 -13.39 -49.63
CA TRP A 46 -2.47 -13.89 -48.36
C TRP A 46 -1.31 -13.94 -47.35
N PRO A 47 -1.46 -13.40 -46.14
CA PRO A 47 -0.38 -13.41 -45.18
C PRO A 47 -0.08 -14.83 -44.69
N GLU A 48 1.19 -15.10 -44.38
CA GLU A 48 1.69 -16.40 -43.89
C GLU A 48 0.76 -17.06 -42.84
N PRO A 49 0.77 -18.40 -42.71
CA PRO A 49 -0.08 -19.16 -41.78
C PRO A 49 -0.13 -18.65 -40.33
N ARG A 50 0.91 -17.92 -39.86
CA ARG A 50 0.92 -17.26 -38.54
C ARG A 50 -0.14 -16.18 -38.39
N LEU A 51 -0.44 -15.43 -39.44
CA LEU A 51 -1.49 -14.39 -39.45
C LEU A 51 -2.89 -15.00 -39.64
N GLN A 52 -2.97 -16.21 -40.23
CA GLN A 52 -4.20 -17.02 -40.28
C GLN A 52 -4.67 -17.46 -38.91
N SER A 53 -3.77 -17.89 -38.01
CA SER A 53 -4.16 -18.23 -36.64
C SER A 53 -4.75 -17.02 -35.91
N GLU A 54 -4.23 -15.81 -36.15
CA GLU A 54 -4.74 -14.58 -35.54
C GLU A 54 -6.11 -14.14 -36.13
N LEU A 55 -6.32 -14.31 -37.44
CA LEU A 55 -7.56 -13.98 -38.14
C LEU A 55 -8.68 -15.01 -37.95
N ILE A 56 -8.35 -16.31 -37.85
CA ILE A 56 -9.31 -17.38 -37.52
C ILE A 56 -9.61 -17.38 -36.01
N SER A 57 -8.65 -17.01 -35.16
CA SER A 57 -8.92 -16.53 -33.79
C SER A 57 -9.50 -15.11 -33.75
N GLY A 58 -9.84 -14.54 -34.91
CA GLY A 58 -10.60 -13.30 -35.07
C GLY A 58 -12.06 -13.46 -34.71
N SER A 59 -12.56 -14.70 -34.54
CA SER A 59 -13.45 -14.94 -33.40
C SER A 59 -12.56 -14.94 -32.18
N ALA A 60 -12.45 -13.77 -31.55
CA ALA A 60 -12.05 -13.71 -30.17
C ALA A 60 -12.92 -14.74 -29.44
N ALA A 61 -12.38 -15.93 -29.18
CA ALA A 61 -12.78 -16.72 -28.03
C ALA A 61 -12.48 -15.77 -26.88
N SER A 62 -13.46 -14.91 -26.59
CA SER A 62 -13.33 -13.78 -25.68
C SER A 62 -12.65 -14.37 -24.47
N GLU A 63 -11.38 -13.98 -24.23
CA GLU A 63 -10.64 -14.54 -23.11
C GLU A 63 -11.60 -14.43 -21.92
N PRO A 64 -11.85 -15.54 -21.21
CA PRO A 64 -12.92 -15.57 -20.23
C PRO A 64 -12.73 -14.37 -19.33
N SER A 65 -13.79 -13.56 -19.19
CA SER A 65 -13.73 -12.32 -18.42
C SER A 65 -13.10 -12.61 -17.05
N TYR A 66 -12.47 -11.62 -16.43
CA TYR A 66 -11.82 -11.80 -15.12
C TYR A 66 -12.72 -12.54 -14.12
N LEU A 67 -14.03 -12.23 -14.13
CA LEU A 67 -15.04 -12.91 -13.32
C LEU A 67 -15.19 -14.40 -13.70
N GLN A 68 -15.22 -14.75 -14.98
CA GLN A 68 -15.28 -16.15 -15.41
C GLN A 68 -14.00 -16.93 -15.02
N GLN A 69 -12.81 -16.31 -15.10
CA GLN A 69 -11.57 -16.96 -14.64
C GLN A 69 -11.57 -17.16 -13.13
N ALA A 70 -11.99 -16.15 -12.37
CA ALA A 70 -12.09 -16.21 -10.91
C ALA A 70 -13.10 -17.26 -10.44
N VAL A 71 -14.24 -17.39 -11.11
CA VAL A 71 -15.26 -18.41 -10.79
C VAL A 71 -14.77 -19.82 -11.12
N ARG A 72 -14.09 -20.00 -12.26
CA ARG A 72 -13.60 -21.31 -12.70
C ARG A 72 -12.44 -21.82 -11.85
N ASN A 73 -11.59 -20.92 -11.34
CA ASN A 73 -10.40 -21.30 -10.59
C ASN A 73 -9.99 -20.20 -9.58
N PRO A 74 -10.72 -20.06 -8.45
CA PRO A 74 -10.52 -18.94 -7.52
C PRO A 74 -9.16 -18.99 -6.82
N ILE A 75 -8.70 -20.18 -6.45
CA ILE A 75 -7.40 -20.39 -5.80
C ILE A 75 -6.27 -19.96 -6.75
N SER A 76 -6.27 -20.48 -7.98
CA SER A 76 -5.23 -20.13 -8.96
C SER A 76 -5.25 -18.64 -9.31
N THR A 77 -6.45 -18.07 -9.51
CA THR A 77 -6.60 -16.64 -9.78
C THR A 77 -6.09 -15.81 -8.60
N TYR A 78 -6.39 -16.20 -7.36
CA TYR A 78 -5.89 -15.53 -6.18
C TYR A 78 -4.36 -15.60 -6.12
N PHE A 79 -3.75 -16.79 -6.24
CA PHE A 79 -2.31 -17.01 -6.03
C PHE A 79 -1.40 -16.62 -7.20
N PHE A 80 -1.86 -16.74 -8.44
CA PHE A 80 -1.05 -16.52 -9.64
C PHE A 80 -1.52 -15.35 -10.49
N GLY A 81 -2.70 -14.79 -10.20
CA GLY A 81 -3.35 -13.77 -11.02
C GLY A 81 -4.02 -14.36 -12.26
N PRO A 82 -4.90 -13.60 -12.93
CA PRO A 82 -5.51 -14.01 -14.19
C PRO A 82 -4.43 -14.19 -15.27
N LYS A 83 -4.65 -15.16 -16.17
CA LYS A 83 -3.87 -15.26 -17.41
C LYS A 83 -4.43 -14.20 -18.35
N LEU A 84 -3.69 -13.11 -18.50
CA LEU A 84 -4.03 -12.01 -19.39
C LEU A 84 -3.08 -12.02 -20.58
N ARG A 85 -3.61 -11.61 -21.73
CA ARG A 85 -2.80 -11.31 -22.92
C ARG A 85 -1.59 -10.44 -22.56
N GLU A 86 -0.49 -10.69 -23.28
CA GLU A 86 0.73 -9.90 -23.14
C GLU A 86 0.39 -8.42 -23.29
N TYR A 87 0.93 -7.59 -22.40
CA TYR A 87 0.61 -6.16 -22.35
C TYR A 87 1.02 -5.53 -23.69
N GLU A 88 0.03 -5.15 -24.48
CA GLU A 88 0.28 -4.41 -25.70
C GLU A 88 0.62 -2.98 -25.30
N ARG A 89 1.86 -2.60 -25.57
CA ARG A 89 2.38 -1.31 -25.17
C ARG A 89 1.49 -0.23 -25.80
N GLN A 90 0.77 0.53 -24.96
CA GLN A 90 0.08 1.72 -25.44
C GLN A 90 1.16 2.69 -25.92
N GLY A 91 1.31 2.80 -27.24
CA GLY A 91 2.18 3.80 -27.85
C GLY A 91 1.65 5.19 -27.55
N ASP A 92 1.89 5.72 -26.36
CA ASP A 92 1.36 7.04 -26.03
C ASP A 92 2.05 8.10 -26.88
N ALA A 93 1.27 9.11 -27.25
CA ALA A 93 1.75 10.34 -27.88
C ALA A 93 2.75 11.14 -27.01
N ILE A 94 2.96 10.77 -25.74
CA ILE A 94 3.83 11.51 -24.82
C ILE A 94 5.30 11.15 -25.10
N SER A 95 6.05 12.15 -25.59
CA SER A 95 7.47 12.01 -25.88
C SER A 95 8.28 11.52 -24.66
N PRO A 96 9.28 10.64 -24.86
CA PRO A 96 10.14 10.14 -23.78
C PRO A 96 10.82 11.27 -22.97
N ALA A 97 11.18 12.37 -23.63
CA ALA A 97 11.78 13.53 -23.00
C ALA A 97 10.86 14.22 -21.97
N ARG A 98 9.54 14.30 -22.26
CA ARG A 98 8.57 14.85 -21.30
C ARG A 98 8.42 13.92 -20.10
N ARG A 99 8.39 12.61 -20.32
CA ARG A 99 8.31 11.62 -19.23
C ARG A 99 9.47 11.75 -18.26
N ARG A 100 10.70 11.85 -18.79
CA ARG A 100 11.92 12.03 -18.00
C ARG A 100 11.91 13.33 -17.18
N ARG A 101 11.51 14.46 -17.78
CA ARG A 101 11.44 15.75 -17.07
C ARG A 101 10.47 15.73 -15.89
N VAL A 102 9.29 15.12 -16.04
CA VAL A 102 8.32 14.99 -14.95
C VAL A 102 8.89 14.11 -13.83
N PHE A 103 9.51 12.98 -14.20
CA PHE A 103 10.12 12.09 -13.21
C PHE A 103 11.25 12.75 -12.42
N LEU A 104 12.11 13.53 -13.10
CA LEU A 104 13.19 14.28 -12.44
C LEU A 104 12.69 15.26 -11.38
N ARG A 105 11.48 15.81 -11.50
CA ARG A 105 10.90 16.66 -10.44
C ARG A 105 10.71 15.90 -9.13
N TRP A 106 10.28 14.64 -9.20
CA TRP A 106 10.14 13.78 -8.01
C TRP A 106 11.49 13.41 -7.41
N VAL A 107 12.51 13.17 -8.25
CA VAL A 107 13.89 12.95 -7.80
C VAL A 107 14.44 14.17 -7.06
N VAL A 108 14.24 15.37 -7.62
CA VAL A 108 14.66 16.63 -6.99
C VAL A 108 13.93 16.83 -5.65
N LEU A 109 12.62 16.58 -5.60
CA LEU A 109 11.84 16.67 -4.37
C LEU A 109 12.40 15.73 -3.29
N LEU A 110 12.68 14.47 -3.64
CA LEU A 110 13.29 13.49 -2.74
C LEU A 110 14.65 13.96 -2.20
N ALA A 111 15.46 14.66 -2.99
CA ALA A 111 16.75 15.19 -2.56
C ALA A 111 16.62 16.44 -1.66
N VAL A 112 15.60 17.29 -1.91
CA VAL A 112 15.34 18.50 -1.12
C VAL A 112 14.84 18.18 0.29
N MET A 113 14.02 17.13 0.44
CA MET A 113 13.45 16.78 1.75
C MET A 113 14.48 16.51 2.87
N PRO A 114 15.52 15.67 2.70
CA PRO A 114 16.53 15.47 3.73
C PRO A 114 17.39 16.72 3.96
N LEU A 115 17.62 17.53 2.92
CA LEU A 115 18.29 18.82 3.08
C LEU A 115 17.50 19.74 4.00
N LEU A 116 16.17 19.83 3.83
CA LEU A 116 15.32 20.62 4.72
C LEU A 116 15.29 20.05 6.15
N ALA A 117 15.29 18.73 6.31
CA ALA A 117 15.37 18.07 7.61
C ALA A 117 16.68 18.37 8.36
N ILE A 118 17.75 18.73 7.66
CA ILE A 118 19.04 19.13 8.25
C ILE A 118 19.10 20.65 8.46
N VAL A 119 18.77 21.42 7.43
CA VAL A 119 18.91 22.89 7.43
C VAL A 119 17.97 23.54 8.43
N LEU A 120 16.72 23.07 8.57
CA LEU A 120 15.74 23.70 9.46
C LEU A 120 16.15 23.58 10.95
N PRO A 121 16.51 22.40 11.49
CA PRO A 121 16.99 22.31 12.87
C PRO A 121 18.29 23.07 13.12
N LEU A 122 19.24 23.05 12.15
CA LEU A 122 20.50 23.80 12.27
C LEU A 122 20.25 25.31 12.32
N ALA A 123 19.42 25.84 11.42
CA ALA A 123 19.06 27.26 11.43
C ALA A 123 18.35 27.65 12.73
N SER A 124 17.43 26.80 13.22
CA SER A 124 16.71 27.02 14.48
C SER A 124 17.66 27.05 15.67
N GLY A 125 18.62 26.12 15.72
CA GLY A 125 19.63 26.08 16.76
C GLY A 125 20.62 27.23 16.70
N ALA A 126 21.02 27.67 15.49
CA ALA A 126 21.88 28.83 15.29
C ALA A 126 21.21 30.13 15.78
N ILE A 127 19.92 30.31 15.50
CA ILE A 127 19.12 31.44 16.00
C ILE A 127 19.07 31.43 17.54
N ARG A 128 18.98 30.24 18.15
CA ARG A 128 18.91 30.08 19.61
C ARG A 128 20.27 30.10 20.30
N GLY A 129 21.37 29.93 19.56
CA GLY A 129 22.73 29.80 20.11
C GLY A 129 22.99 28.45 20.81
N ASP A 130 22.17 27.42 20.60
CA ASP A 130 22.33 26.10 21.23
C ASP A 130 22.57 25.01 20.17
N TRP A 131 23.85 24.75 19.89
CA TRP A 131 24.30 23.76 18.91
C TRP A 131 24.01 22.31 19.32
N ASN A 132 23.91 22.02 20.62
CA ASN A 132 23.58 20.67 21.10
C ASN A 132 22.11 20.35 20.81
N LEU A 133 21.22 21.31 21.05
CA LEU A 133 19.81 21.21 20.70
C LEU A 133 19.64 21.10 19.17
N ALA A 134 20.42 21.87 18.41
CA ALA A 134 20.46 21.80 16.94
C ALA A 134 20.82 20.38 16.47
N GLY A 135 21.91 19.81 16.98
CA GLY A 135 22.37 18.46 16.63
C GLY A 135 21.35 17.37 16.98
N GLY A 136 20.76 17.44 18.19
CA GLY A 136 19.69 16.53 18.59
C GLY A 136 18.46 16.66 17.68
N GLY A 137 18.09 17.88 17.30
CA GLY A 137 17.03 18.17 16.36
C GLY A 137 17.26 17.59 14.97
N VAL A 138 18.49 17.67 14.44
CA VAL A 138 18.86 17.06 13.15
C VAL A 138 18.71 15.54 13.21
N LEU A 139 19.21 14.88 14.26
CA LEU A 139 19.10 13.43 14.40
C LEU A 139 17.63 12.98 14.47
N LEU A 140 16.81 13.70 15.25
CA LEU A 140 15.37 13.42 15.34
C LEU A 140 14.66 13.65 14.00
N ALA A 141 14.99 14.73 13.29
CA ALA A 141 14.40 15.04 11.99
C ALA A 141 14.78 14.00 10.92
N LEU A 142 16.03 13.55 10.89
CA LEU A 142 16.48 12.47 10.00
C LEU A 142 15.78 11.14 10.32
N PHE A 143 15.63 10.79 11.60
CA PHE A 143 14.91 9.60 12.01
C PHE A 143 13.42 9.69 11.61
N ALA A 144 12.77 10.83 11.85
CA ALA A 144 11.39 11.09 11.45
C ALA A 144 11.21 11.13 9.92
N PHE A 145 12.27 11.39 9.15
CA PHE A 145 12.27 11.37 7.69
C PHE A 145 12.33 9.96 7.08
N LEU A 146 12.90 8.96 7.78
CA LEU A 146 13.08 7.61 7.23
C LEU A 146 11.76 6.96 6.77
N TRP A 147 10.73 7.05 7.60
CA TRP A 147 9.41 6.47 7.30
C TRP A 147 8.75 7.12 6.08
N PRO A 148 8.61 8.46 6.03
CA PRO A 148 8.12 9.15 4.84
C PRO A 148 8.95 8.89 3.59
N ALA A 149 10.27 8.83 3.72
CA ALA A 149 11.17 8.55 2.60
C ALA A 149 10.91 7.16 2.02
N PHE A 150 10.69 6.15 2.88
CA PHE A 150 10.31 4.81 2.44
C PHE A 150 9.01 4.82 1.62
N PHE A 151 7.95 5.46 2.13
CA PHE A 151 6.68 5.56 1.41
C PHE A 151 6.81 6.36 0.12
N PHE A 152 7.61 7.43 0.12
CA PHE A 152 7.89 8.22 -1.07
C PHE A 152 8.59 7.39 -2.13
N LEU A 153 9.66 6.68 -1.77
CA LEU A 153 10.41 5.79 -2.66
C LEU A 153 9.53 4.68 -3.22
N PHE A 154 8.68 4.09 -2.38
CA PHE A 154 7.72 3.08 -2.81
C PHE A 154 6.71 3.65 -3.82
N GLY A 155 6.13 4.82 -3.53
CA GLY A 155 5.24 5.53 -4.44
C GLY A 155 5.93 5.91 -5.76
N MET A 156 7.20 6.33 -5.69
CA MET A 156 8.02 6.68 -6.85
C MET A 156 8.34 5.46 -7.72
N LEU A 157 8.60 4.30 -7.13
CA LEU A 157 8.79 3.04 -7.85
C LEU A 157 7.51 2.63 -8.60
N MET A 158 6.35 2.69 -7.93
CA MET A 158 5.05 2.41 -8.55
C MET A 158 4.75 3.39 -9.68
N TYR A 159 4.97 4.68 -9.43
CA TYR A 159 4.78 5.74 -10.43
C TYR A 159 5.69 5.52 -11.63
N ALA A 160 6.98 5.24 -11.42
CA ALA A 160 7.95 4.98 -12.49
C ALA A 160 7.58 3.73 -13.30
N GLY A 161 7.24 2.62 -12.63
CA GLY A 161 6.85 1.38 -13.27
C GLY A 161 5.65 1.57 -14.21
N ALA A 162 4.63 2.31 -13.76
CA ALA A 162 3.45 2.61 -14.56
C ALA A 162 3.70 3.68 -15.64
N TRP A 163 4.57 4.65 -15.38
CA TRP A 163 4.85 5.76 -16.30
C TRP A 163 5.80 5.37 -17.44
N PHE A 164 6.78 4.52 -17.16
CA PHE A 164 7.74 4.01 -18.15
C PHE A 164 7.40 2.63 -18.70
N GLU A 165 6.32 2.02 -18.20
CA GLU A 165 5.82 0.70 -18.64
C GLU A 165 6.88 -0.40 -18.52
N TRP A 166 7.49 -0.51 -17.34
CA TRP A 166 8.49 -1.55 -17.11
C TRP A 166 7.85 -2.94 -17.24
N GLN A 167 8.41 -3.79 -18.10
CA GLN A 167 7.84 -5.11 -18.38
C GLN A 167 7.70 -5.97 -17.11
N TRP A 168 8.69 -5.96 -16.22
CA TRP A 168 8.63 -6.71 -14.96
C TRP A 168 7.49 -6.21 -14.04
N PHE A 169 7.24 -4.90 -14.04
CA PHE A 169 6.16 -4.30 -13.27
C PHE A 169 4.79 -4.70 -13.82
N PHE A 170 4.62 -4.67 -15.14
CA PHE A 170 3.38 -5.12 -15.80
C PHE A 170 3.15 -6.63 -15.74
N ARG A 171 4.21 -7.43 -15.61
CA ARG A 171 4.15 -8.87 -15.39
C ARG A 171 3.91 -9.26 -13.92
N SER A 172 4.04 -8.32 -12.98
CA SER A 172 3.80 -8.57 -11.56
C SER A 172 2.36 -9.07 -11.30
N ARG A 173 2.18 -9.87 -10.24
CA ARG A 173 0.87 -10.44 -9.86
C ARG A 173 -0.15 -9.33 -9.55
N THR A 174 0.26 -8.30 -8.81
CA THR A 174 -0.59 -7.17 -8.42
C THR A 174 -1.04 -6.36 -9.64
N MET A 175 -0.16 -6.12 -10.61
CA MET A 175 -0.54 -5.42 -11.83
C MET A 175 -1.46 -6.26 -12.71
N ARG A 176 -1.25 -7.58 -12.81
CA ARG A 176 -2.17 -8.49 -13.52
C ARG A 176 -3.57 -8.50 -12.90
N HIS A 177 -3.69 -8.47 -11.57
CA HIS A 177 -5.00 -8.31 -10.93
C HIS A 177 -5.66 -6.96 -11.27
N ALA A 178 -4.92 -5.86 -11.16
CA ALA A 178 -5.46 -4.54 -11.48
C ALA A 178 -5.89 -4.45 -12.95
N ARG A 179 -5.12 -5.02 -13.88
CA ARG A 179 -5.46 -5.10 -15.31
C ARG A 179 -6.72 -5.93 -15.53
N GLY A 180 -6.88 -7.05 -14.82
CA GLY A 180 -8.10 -7.86 -14.89
C GLY A 180 -9.36 -7.12 -14.42
N MET A 181 -9.24 -6.23 -13.43
CA MET A 181 -10.37 -5.46 -12.90
C MET A 181 -10.68 -4.19 -13.69
N PHE A 182 -9.67 -3.43 -14.10
CA PHE A 182 -9.82 -2.08 -14.65
C PHE A 182 -9.42 -1.96 -16.12
N GLY A 183 -8.97 -3.06 -16.74
CA GLY A 183 -8.29 -3.03 -18.04
C GLY A 183 -6.89 -2.40 -17.97
N ASP A 184 -6.20 -2.40 -19.10
CA ASP A 184 -4.80 -1.97 -19.19
C ASP A 184 -4.61 -0.48 -18.90
N SER A 185 -5.48 0.36 -19.46
CA SER A 185 -5.48 1.81 -19.23
C SER A 185 -5.88 2.16 -17.78
N GLY A 186 -6.87 1.47 -17.23
CA GLY A 186 -7.36 1.70 -15.87
C GLY A 186 -6.34 1.29 -14.82
N ALA A 187 -5.69 0.12 -14.98
CA ALA A 187 -4.63 -0.33 -14.09
C ALA A 187 -3.45 0.66 -14.10
N ARG A 188 -3.01 1.10 -15.28
CA ARG A 188 -1.93 2.08 -15.40
C ARG A 188 -2.28 3.39 -14.68
N SER A 189 -3.48 3.92 -14.93
CA SER A 189 -3.97 5.14 -14.30
C SER A 189 -4.04 5.01 -12.77
N PHE A 190 -4.49 3.86 -12.27
CA PHE A 190 -4.53 3.56 -10.84
C PHE A 190 -3.14 3.67 -10.19
N TYR A 191 -2.12 3.00 -10.74
CA TYR A 191 -0.76 3.06 -10.16
C TYR A 191 -0.12 4.45 -10.30
N LEU A 192 -0.42 5.19 -11.36
CA LEU A 192 0.05 6.58 -11.50
C LEU A 192 -0.56 7.50 -10.44
N ILE A 193 -1.87 7.38 -10.18
CA ILE A 193 -2.58 8.17 -9.17
C ILE A 193 -2.11 7.75 -7.77
N PHE A 194 -2.12 6.46 -7.48
CA PHE A 194 -1.74 5.92 -6.17
C PHE A 194 -0.28 6.25 -5.83
N GLY A 195 0.65 6.06 -6.76
CA GLY A 195 2.05 6.45 -6.59
C GLY A 195 2.21 7.94 -6.30
N ARG A 196 1.45 8.81 -6.98
CA ARG A 196 1.43 10.26 -6.69
C ARG A 196 0.90 10.58 -5.30
N VAL A 197 -0.20 9.94 -4.88
CA VAL A 197 -0.77 10.16 -3.54
C VAL A 197 0.24 9.80 -2.46
N LEU A 198 0.93 8.65 -2.59
CA LEU A 198 1.98 8.24 -1.65
C LEU A 198 3.15 9.23 -1.64
N MET A 199 3.63 9.66 -2.81
CA MET A 199 4.73 10.64 -2.90
C MET A 199 4.34 11.98 -2.28
N VAL A 200 3.16 12.52 -2.59
CA VAL A 200 2.70 13.80 -2.04
C VAL A 200 2.46 13.70 -0.53
N GLY A 201 1.82 12.62 -0.07
CA GLY A 201 1.60 12.36 1.35
C GLY A 201 2.91 12.24 2.14
N GLY A 202 3.88 11.48 1.61
CA GLY A 202 5.22 11.36 2.20
C GLY A 202 5.96 12.70 2.23
N ALA A 203 5.88 13.48 1.15
CA ALA A 203 6.47 14.82 1.08
C ALA A 203 5.88 15.77 2.14
N MET A 204 4.56 15.83 2.23
CA MET A 204 3.86 16.70 3.18
C MET A 204 4.12 16.31 4.62
N PHE A 205 4.11 15.01 4.94
CA PHE A 205 4.39 14.55 6.29
C PHE A 205 5.81 14.91 6.73
N SER A 206 6.81 14.71 5.86
CA SER A 206 8.20 15.03 6.18
C SER A 206 8.45 16.54 6.32
N LEU A 207 7.79 17.36 5.50
CA LEU A 207 7.85 18.82 5.68
C LEU A 207 7.20 19.23 6.99
N GLY A 208 6.02 18.69 7.30
CA GLY A 208 5.29 18.94 8.54
C GLY A 208 6.09 18.53 9.78
N SER A 209 6.68 17.33 9.79
CA SER A 209 7.50 16.87 10.92
C SER A 209 8.76 17.72 11.11
N SER A 210 9.44 18.12 10.02
CA SER A 210 10.61 18.98 10.09
C SER A 210 10.26 20.37 10.63
N LEU A 211 9.14 20.94 10.20
CA LEU A 211 8.64 22.22 10.72
C LEU A 211 8.24 22.12 12.19
N LEU A 212 7.59 21.05 12.60
CA LEU A 212 7.22 20.82 14.01
C LEU A 212 8.47 20.70 14.90
N ILE A 213 9.50 19.97 14.45
CA ILE A 213 10.76 19.86 15.19
C ILE A 213 11.45 21.23 15.27
N ALA A 214 11.58 21.93 14.14
CA ALA A 214 12.16 23.28 14.11
C ALA A 214 11.40 24.25 15.03
N SER A 215 10.07 24.20 15.02
CA SER A 215 9.20 25.00 15.89
C SER A 215 9.40 24.61 17.36
N GLY A 216 9.54 23.32 17.67
CA GLY A 216 9.88 22.84 19.01
C GLY A 216 11.26 23.33 19.47
N ILE A 217 12.23 23.45 18.55
CA ILE A 217 13.56 24.01 18.86
C ILE A 217 13.48 25.53 19.08
N MET A 218 12.68 26.26 18.31
CA MET A 218 12.56 27.71 18.45
C MET A 218 11.71 28.13 19.65
N PHE A 219 10.55 27.51 19.83
CA PHE A 219 9.50 27.93 20.76
C PHE A 219 9.29 26.97 21.93
N GLY A 220 9.82 25.75 21.85
CA GLY A 220 9.85 24.89 23.02
C GLY A 220 10.65 25.61 24.08
N ASP A 221 9.98 25.98 25.17
CA ASP A 221 10.65 26.38 26.40
C ASP A 221 11.67 25.28 26.68
N ALA A 222 12.94 25.58 26.41
CA ALA A 222 14.01 24.81 26.99
C ALA A 222 13.83 25.16 28.45
N GLY A 223 13.07 24.33 29.18
CA GLY A 223 12.91 24.47 30.61
C GLY A 223 14.29 24.81 31.16
N PRO A 224 14.41 25.91 31.91
CA PRO A 224 15.60 26.74 31.96
C PRO A 224 16.85 25.88 32.16
N ARG A 225 17.62 25.71 31.09
CA ARG A 225 18.99 25.14 31.17
C ARG A 225 20.00 26.15 31.69
N ASN A 226 19.54 27.36 32.05
CA ASN A 226 20.23 28.23 33.01
C ASN A 226 20.01 27.73 34.44
N ALA A 227 20.43 26.49 34.73
CA ALA A 227 20.66 25.99 36.08
C ALA A 227 21.98 25.22 36.16
N ALA A 228 22.95 25.59 35.32
CA ALA A 228 24.38 25.32 35.59
C ALA A 228 24.91 26.12 36.80
N GLY A 229 24.04 26.79 37.57
CA GLY A 229 24.40 27.51 38.79
C GLY A 229 23.76 26.98 40.09
N ASN A 230 22.53 26.45 40.11
CA ASN A 230 21.83 26.04 41.34
C ASN A 230 20.59 25.17 41.07
N GLY A 231 20.70 24.13 40.24
CA GLY A 231 19.68 23.08 40.23
C GLY A 231 19.75 22.25 41.53
N PRO A 232 18.62 21.75 42.08
CA PRO A 232 18.67 20.85 43.22
C PRO A 232 19.60 19.67 42.88
N PRO A 233 20.48 19.26 43.81
CA PRO A 233 21.57 18.33 43.54
C PRO A 233 21.02 17.06 42.88
N ALA A 234 21.79 16.42 41.99
CA ALA A 234 21.37 15.21 41.27
C ALA A 234 20.75 14.14 42.19
N ARG A 235 21.20 14.07 43.44
CA ARG A 235 20.65 13.21 44.50
C ARG A 235 19.18 13.49 44.87
N GLN A 236 18.72 14.72 44.74
CA GLN A 236 17.34 15.11 45.00
C GLN A 236 16.41 14.73 43.84
N ARG A 237 16.88 14.82 42.59
CA ARG A 237 16.14 14.31 41.42
C ARG A 237 15.99 12.80 41.46
N ILE A 238 17.05 12.09 41.84
CA ILE A 238 17.01 10.63 42.04
C ILE A 238 16.02 10.28 43.15
N ARG A 239 16.03 10.99 44.29
CA ARG A 239 15.07 10.75 45.37
C ARG A 239 13.61 10.99 44.97
N VAL A 240 13.33 12.05 44.20
CA VAL A 240 11.95 12.30 43.71
C VAL A 240 11.51 11.22 42.73
N ALA A 241 12.42 10.76 41.85
CA ALA A 241 12.15 9.65 40.94
C ALA A 241 11.92 8.34 41.71
N GLU A 242 12.77 8.01 42.69
CA GLU A 242 12.62 6.85 43.57
C GLU A 242 11.29 6.88 44.33
N GLN A 243 10.92 8.04 44.90
CA GLN A 243 9.64 8.21 45.58
C GLN A 243 8.45 8.00 44.64
N SER A 244 8.52 8.50 43.39
CA SER A 244 7.45 8.30 42.41
C SER A 244 7.32 6.85 41.96
N VAL A 245 8.44 6.13 41.81
CA VAL A 245 8.48 4.70 41.49
C VAL A 245 7.91 3.89 42.65
N GLU A 246 8.30 4.19 43.90
CA GLU A 246 7.81 3.47 45.08
C GLU A 246 6.30 3.69 45.29
N GLN A 247 5.82 4.92 45.09
CA GLN A 247 4.39 5.23 45.16
C GLN A 247 3.60 4.49 44.08
N THR A 248 4.15 4.41 42.87
CA THR A 248 3.54 3.69 41.74
C THR A 248 3.53 2.18 41.99
N ARG A 249 4.61 1.64 42.56
CA ARG A 249 4.69 0.24 42.96
C ARG A 249 3.64 -0.11 44.01
N GLN A 250 3.46 0.74 45.02
CA GLN A 250 2.43 0.54 46.04
C GLN A 250 1.01 0.56 45.45
N LEU A 251 0.72 1.49 44.53
CA LEU A 251 -0.57 1.52 43.83
C LEU A 251 -0.80 0.27 42.96
N PHE A 252 0.24 -0.22 42.29
CA PHE A 252 0.18 -1.44 41.50
C PHE A 252 -0.10 -2.66 42.40
N GLU A 253 0.62 -2.78 43.53
CA GLU A 253 0.40 -3.86 44.50
C GLU A 253 -1.00 -3.80 45.12
N GLN A 254 -1.52 -2.62 45.43
CA GLN A 254 -2.89 -2.45 45.94
C GLN A 254 -3.94 -2.89 44.90
N ASN A 255 -3.75 -2.54 43.63
CA ASN A 255 -4.68 -2.91 42.56
C ASN A 255 -4.55 -4.38 42.11
N ALA A 256 -3.38 -5.00 42.27
CA ALA A 256 -3.13 -6.39 41.89
C ALA A 256 -3.62 -7.42 42.94
N ARG A 257 -3.68 -7.04 44.24
CA ARG A 257 -4.17 -7.90 45.33
C ARG A 257 -5.57 -8.51 45.09
N PRO A 258 -6.62 -7.75 44.71
CA PRO A 258 -7.95 -8.33 44.50
C PRO A 258 -7.97 -9.34 43.35
N LEU A 259 -7.14 -9.17 42.32
CA LEU A 259 -7.00 -10.14 41.23
C LEU A 259 -6.31 -11.43 41.71
N ALA A 260 -5.26 -11.31 42.53
CA ALA A 260 -4.56 -12.45 43.09
C ALA A 260 -5.45 -13.25 44.07
N GLU A 261 -6.25 -12.57 44.89
CA GLU A 261 -7.23 -13.20 45.78
C GLU A 261 -8.33 -13.91 45.00
N LEU A 262 -8.86 -13.28 43.95
CA LEU A 262 -9.88 -13.91 43.10
C LEU A 262 -9.34 -15.13 42.36
N ALA A 263 -8.10 -15.07 41.86
CA ALA A 263 -7.44 -16.21 41.24
C ALA A 263 -7.29 -17.40 42.21
N ARG A 264 -6.91 -17.11 43.47
CA ARG A 264 -6.84 -18.13 44.53
C ARG A 264 -8.22 -18.71 44.86
N GLN A 265 -9.25 -17.87 45.00
CA GLN A 265 -10.62 -18.33 45.25
C GLN A 265 -11.13 -19.23 44.11
N MET A 266 -10.88 -18.87 42.86
CA MET A 266 -11.25 -19.68 41.69
C MET A 266 -10.52 -21.03 41.69
N SER A 267 -9.21 -21.06 41.97
CA SER A 267 -8.46 -22.32 42.03
C SER A 267 -8.97 -23.24 43.14
N ASP A 268 -9.28 -22.68 44.31
CA ASP A 268 -9.74 -23.45 45.47
C ASP A 268 -11.15 -24.01 45.22
N LEU A 269 -12.05 -23.22 44.64
CA LEU A 269 -13.38 -23.69 44.23
C LEU A 269 -13.32 -24.79 43.18
N ARG A 270 -12.44 -24.66 42.17
CA ARG A 270 -12.25 -25.71 41.15
C ARG A 270 -11.76 -27.02 41.77
N GLN A 271 -10.81 -26.94 42.71
CA GLN A 271 -10.29 -28.12 43.40
C GLN A 271 -11.36 -28.79 44.28
N ARG A 272 -12.24 -28.00 44.93
CA ARG A 272 -13.37 -28.54 45.71
C ARG A 272 -14.43 -29.19 44.82
N ILE A 273 -14.74 -28.61 43.65
CA ILE A 273 -15.66 -29.20 42.67
C ILE A 273 -15.09 -30.52 42.12
N GLU A 274 -13.79 -30.59 41.87
CA GLU A 274 -13.14 -31.83 41.41
C GLU A 274 -13.30 -32.97 42.42
N ARG A 275 -13.24 -32.67 43.73
CA ARG A 275 -13.49 -33.63 44.81
C ARG A 275 -14.97 -33.96 45.03
N SER A 276 -15.89 -33.12 44.55
CA SER A 276 -17.33 -33.25 44.79
C SER A 276 -18.14 -32.76 43.58
N PRO A 277 -18.12 -33.52 42.47
CA PRO A 277 -18.61 -33.04 41.18
C PRO A 277 -20.11 -32.76 41.12
N ASN A 278 -20.89 -33.36 42.03
CA ASN A 278 -22.35 -33.24 42.08
C ASN A 278 -22.86 -32.15 43.05
N ASP A 279 -21.96 -31.41 43.73
CA ASP A 279 -22.37 -30.32 44.61
C ASP A 279 -22.75 -29.07 43.79
N LEU A 280 -24.07 -28.86 43.64
CA LEU A 280 -24.63 -27.73 42.90
C LEU A 280 -24.26 -26.38 43.52
N LYS A 281 -24.06 -26.30 44.85
CA LYS A 281 -23.74 -25.03 45.52
C LYS A 281 -22.33 -24.55 45.14
N LEU A 282 -21.35 -25.46 45.06
CA LEU A 282 -19.99 -25.11 44.66
C LEU A 282 -19.93 -24.59 43.21
N ARG A 283 -20.72 -25.18 42.30
CA ARG A 283 -20.81 -24.73 40.90
C ARG A 283 -21.45 -23.35 40.78
N GLU A 284 -22.48 -23.08 41.58
CA GLU A 284 -23.12 -21.77 41.63
C GLU A 284 -22.16 -20.70 42.19
N GLU A 285 -21.41 -21.02 43.25
CA GLU A 285 -20.36 -20.14 43.79
C GLU A 285 -19.26 -19.85 42.76
N LEU A 286 -18.77 -20.86 42.03
CA LEU A 286 -17.79 -20.65 40.97
C LEU A 286 -18.34 -19.72 39.88
N THR A 287 -19.60 -19.89 39.47
CA THR A 287 -20.26 -19.01 38.48
C THR A 287 -20.39 -17.57 38.98
N ARG A 288 -20.70 -17.38 40.27
CA ARG A 288 -20.75 -16.05 40.89
C ARG A 288 -19.38 -15.39 40.95
N VAL A 289 -18.30 -16.14 41.20
CA VAL A 289 -16.93 -15.61 41.18
C VAL A 289 -16.49 -15.31 39.76
N GLU A 290 -16.73 -16.21 38.81
CA GLU A 290 -16.40 -16.04 37.39
C GLU A 290 -17.09 -14.84 36.75
N SER A 291 -18.33 -14.53 37.16
CA SER A 291 -19.04 -13.33 36.67
C SER A 291 -18.44 -12.00 37.15
N ARG A 292 -17.61 -12.00 38.21
CA ARG A 292 -16.89 -10.80 38.69
C ARG A 292 -15.56 -10.58 37.98
N THR A 293 -14.99 -11.63 37.38
CA THR A 293 -13.67 -11.60 36.71
C THR A 293 -13.58 -10.60 35.56
N PRO A 294 -14.58 -10.45 34.66
CA PRO A 294 -14.48 -9.52 33.52
C PRO A 294 -14.34 -8.06 33.96
N LYS A 295 -15.05 -7.66 35.03
CA LYS A 295 -15.01 -6.29 35.55
C LYS A 295 -13.63 -5.96 36.11
N LEU A 296 -13.08 -6.82 36.97
CA LEU A 296 -11.75 -6.63 37.55
C LEU A 296 -10.64 -6.65 36.48
N TYR A 297 -10.78 -7.46 35.44
CA TYR A 297 -9.84 -7.48 34.32
C TYR A 297 -9.92 -6.20 33.48
N ALA A 298 -11.12 -5.65 33.28
CA ALA A 298 -11.30 -4.36 32.60
C ALA A 298 -10.70 -3.20 33.39
N ASP A 299 -10.92 -3.15 34.70
CA ASP A 299 -10.38 -2.12 35.60
C ASP A 299 -8.84 -2.17 35.62
N TYR A 300 -8.26 -3.37 35.71
CA TYR A 300 -6.80 -3.55 35.66
C TYR A 300 -6.21 -3.17 34.30
N ARG A 301 -6.89 -3.51 33.20
CA ARG A 301 -6.46 -3.13 31.85
C ARG A 301 -6.45 -1.61 31.69
N LEU A 302 -7.49 -0.92 32.15
CA LEU A 302 -7.58 0.54 32.12
C LEU A 302 -6.44 1.18 32.94
N PHE A 303 -6.19 0.68 34.15
CA PHE A 303 -5.09 1.14 34.99
C PHE A 303 -3.72 0.94 34.32
N ARG A 304 -3.47 -0.25 33.75
CA ARG A 304 -2.22 -0.55 33.04
C ARG A 304 -2.02 0.36 31.82
N ASP A 305 -3.08 0.63 31.08
CA ASP A 305 -3.02 1.47 29.88
C ASP A 305 -2.81 2.95 30.26
N GLN A 306 -3.39 3.44 31.37
CA GLN A 306 -3.09 4.75 31.97
C GLN A 306 -1.64 4.85 32.43
N TRP A 307 -1.11 3.80 33.07
CA TRP A 307 0.28 3.76 33.52
C TRP A 307 1.27 3.88 32.35
N ARG A 308 1.01 3.19 31.24
CA ARG A 308 1.82 3.29 30.01
C ARG A 308 1.81 4.68 29.37
N GLN A 309 0.86 5.55 29.72
CA GLN A 309 0.81 6.92 29.24
C GLN A 309 1.58 7.89 30.13
N GLN A 310 1.87 7.50 31.38
CA GLN A 310 2.57 8.35 32.37
C GLN A 310 4.08 8.07 32.45
N VAL A 311 4.52 6.89 32.01
CA VAL A 311 5.92 6.45 31.94
C VAL A 311 6.44 6.56 30.51
#